data_AF-A0A1N7FNM5-F1
#
_entry.id   AF-A0A1N7FNM5-F1
#
_cell.length_a   1.000
_cell.length_b   1.000
_cell.length_c   1.000
_cell.angle_alpha   90.00
_cell.angle_beta   90.00
_cell.angle_gamma   90.00
#
_symmetry.space_group_name_H-M   'P 1'
#
loop_
_entity.id
_entity.type
_entity.pdbx_description
1 polymer ?
#
loop_
_entity_poly.entity_id
_entity_poly.type
_entity_poly.pdbx_seq_one_letter_code
_entity_poly.pdbx_strand_id
1 'polypeptide(L)'
;MSSDSPAPEPRPSPPRPSASARRPSRAQLLSNLRRLTLRDHQLLAWLAEHYLLSTAQIATALFPSERSARLRLATLHHLEAVHRFGDVTTGTGGYLYTLGPLGAVVHPSAYSDPARPDARPPRTSLERAERIIGSRRLRHLLGVNQLFVDLHAHTRTDPGAELVRWWSEQHATAAFALADIRPDGHGIWHASGRAVGFFLEHDNGTENLRTVLRKLRAYERLAEFGPRYPVLLRVPGHRREAHLLDALAGVPTAMPVATGLHHEHPAGPAWMLASDPGARRWLHELPSDHGPDNTATNPHRYTDPDDT
;
A
#
# COMPACT_ATOMS: atom_id res chain seq x y z
N MET A 1 -78.67 -32.09 -10.90
CA MET A 1 -77.64 -31.40 -10.11
C MET A 1 -76.29 -31.87 -10.66
N SER A 2 -75.76 -31.15 -11.66
CA SER A 2 -74.46 -31.46 -12.25
C SER A 2 -73.42 -30.55 -11.61
N SER A 3 -72.41 -31.17 -11.02
CA SER A 3 -71.28 -30.53 -10.35
C SER A 3 -70.16 -30.36 -11.39
N ASP A 4 -69.78 -29.12 -11.67
CA ASP A 4 -68.66 -28.79 -12.55
C ASP A 4 -67.45 -28.42 -11.66
N SER A 5 -66.34 -29.15 -11.80
CA SER A 5 -65.09 -28.89 -11.07
C SER A 5 -64.10 -28.18 -12.00
N PRO A 6 -63.47 -27.07 -11.59
CA PRO A 6 -62.57 -26.34 -12.47
C PRO A 6 -61.21 -27.05 -12.58
N ALA A 7 -60.65 -27.00 -13.79
CA ALA A 7 -59.34 -27.57 -14.11
C ALA A 7 -58.19 -26.83 -13.41
N PRO A 8 -57.08 -27.52 -13.08
CA PRO A 8 -55.96 -26.91 -12.35
C PRO A 8 -55.11 -25.99 -13.23
N GLU A 9 -54.77 -24.82 -12.69
CA GLU A 9 -53.89 -23.82 -13.29
C GLU A 9 -52.45 -24.35 -13.48
N PRO A 10 -51.76 -24.00 -14.59
CA PRO A 10 -50.38 -24.42 -14.83
C PRO A 10 -49.42 -23.73 -13.86
N ARG A 11 -48.59 -24.53 -13.18
CA ARG A 11 -47.56 -24.05 -12.26
C ARG A 11 -46.52 -23.17 -12.99
N PRO A 12 -46.04 -22.08 -12.39
CA PRO A 12 -44.97 -21.28 -12.97
C PRO A 12 -43.70 -22.13 -13.11
N SER A 13 -43.05 -22.02 -14.27
CA SER A 13 -41.78 -22.70 -14.55
C SER A 13 -40.68 -22.22 -13.58
N PRO A 14 -39.77 -23.11 -13.15
CA PRO A 14 -38.67 -22.71 -12.27
C PRO A 14 -37.77 -21.68 -12.96
N PRO A 15 -37.22 -20.71 -12.22
CA PRO A 15 -36.29 -19.74 -12.78
C PRO A 15 -35.08 -20.47 -13.37
N ARG A 16 -34.78 -20.16 -14.64
CA ARG A 16 -33.57 -20.66 -15.31
C ARG A 16 -32.34 -20.28 -14.48
N PRO A 17 -31.37 -21.18 -14.27
CA PRO A 17 -30.13 -20.83 -13.60
C PRO A 17 -29.48 -19.66 -14.33
N SER A 18 -29.17 -18.60 -13.59
CA SER A 18 -28.43 -17.45 -14.08
C SER A 18 -27.15 -17.92 -14.76
N ALA A 19 -26.88 -17.37 -15.95
CA ALA A 19 -25.70 -17.71 -16.73
C ALA A 19 -24.45 -17.61 -15.85
N SER A 20 -23.82 -18.74 -15.56
CA SER A 20 -22.48 -18.78 -14.99
C SER A 20 -21.60 -17.89 -15.87
N ALA A 21 -20.90 -16.92 -15.28
CA ALA A 21 -20.04 -15.99 -15.99
C ALA A 21 -19.12 -16.75 -16.97
N ARG A 22 -19.43 -16.68 -18.27
CA ARG A 22 -18.67 -17.37 -19.30
C ARG A 22 -17.29 -16.72 -19.33
N ARG A 23 -16.23 -17.51 -19.09
CA ARG A 23 -14.85 -17.01 -19.18
C ARG A 23 -14.67 -16.25 -20.50
N PRO A 24 -14.06 -15.05 -20.48
CA PRO A 24 -13.88 -14.27 -21.69
C PRO A 24 -13.05 -15.06 -22.70
N SER A 25 -13.41 -14.96 -23.98
CA SER A 25 -12.62 -15.58 -25.04
C SER A 25 -11.24 -14.94 -25.12
N ARG A 26 -10.25 -15.65 -25.67
CA ARG A 26 -8.89 -15.10 -25.87
C ARG A 26 -8.90 -13.81 -26.68
N ALA A 27 -9.79 -13.68 -27.66
CA ALA A 27 -9.95 -12.47 -28.46
C ALA A 27 -10.50 -11.30 -27.63
N GLN A 28 -11.47 -11.55 -26.75
CA GLN A 28 -11.99 -10.54 -25.82
C GLN A 28 -10.92 -10.09 -24.83
N LEU A 29 -10.12 -11.02 -24.31
CA LEU A 29 -9.00 -10.71 -23.41
C LEU A 29 -7.98 -9.77 -24.09
N LEU A 30 -7.53 -10.10 -25.30
CA LEU A 30 -6.59 -9.26 -26.05
C LEU A 30 -7.17 -7.88 -26.38
N SER A 31 -8.46 -7.81 -26.70
CA SER A 31 -9.16 -6.53 -26.92
C SER A 31 -9.16 -5.67 -25.66
N ASN A 32 -9.47 -6.27 -24.50
CA ASN A 32 -9.48 -5.55 -23.23
C ASN A 32 -8.07 -5.08 -22.83
N LEU A 33 -7.03 -5.90 -23.02
CA LEU A 33 -5.63 -5.51 -22.76
C LEU A 33 -5.22 -4.28 -23.59
N ARG A 34 -5.61 -4.22 -24.86
CA ARG A 34 -5.30 -3.07 -25.75
C ARG A 34 -5.98 -1.77 -25.32
N ARG A 35 -6.98 -1.81 -24.43
CA ARG A 35 -7.69 -0.63 -23.93
C ARG A 35 -7.04 -0.04 -22.67
N LEU A 36 -6.05 -0.72 -22.10
CA LEU A 36 -5.26 -0.23 -20.96
C LEU A 36 -4.26 0.83 -21.44
N THR A 37 -4.16 1.91 -20.67
CA THR A 37 -3.21 3.00 -20.86
C THR A 37 -2.00 2.78 -19.94
N LEU A 38 -0.91 3.53 -20.18
CA LEU A 38 0.27 3.51 -19.31
C LEU A 38 -0.09 3.79 -17.84
N ARG A 39 -0.99 4.76 -17.59
CA ARG A 39 -1.48 5.07 -16.25
C ARG A 39 -2.22 3.90 -15.61
N ASP A 40 -3.01 3.14 -16.39
CA ASP A 40 -3.70 1.98 -15.84
C ASP A 40 -2.72 0.87 -15.51
N HIS A 41 -1.69 0.65 -16.33
CA HIS A 41 -0.62 -0.28 -16.00
C HIS A 41 0.10 0.10 -14.71
N GLN A 42 0.38 1.39 -14.50
CA GLN A 42 0.94 1.89 -13.24
C GLN A 42 0.00 1.60 -12.05
N LEU A 43 -1.29 1.90 -12.18
CA LEU A 43 -2.29 1.60 -11.15
C LEU A 43 -2.35 0.08 -10.86
N LEU A 44 -2.38 -0.76 -11.89
CA LEU A 44 -2.45 -2.22 -11.71
C LEU A 44 -1.19 -2.75 -11.03
N ALA A 45 -0.01 -2.22 -11.36
CA ALA A 45 1.23 -2.55 -10.68
C ALA A 45 1.16 -2.19 -9.18
N TRP A 46 0.64 -1.00 -8.84
CA TRP A 46 0.44 -0.60 -7.45
C TRP A 46 -0.57 -1.46 -6.71
N LEU A 47 -1.67 -1.88 -7.35
CA LEU A 47 -2.63 -2.79 -6.73
C LEU A 47 -2.05 -4.21 -6.56
N ALA A 48 -1.11 -4.62 -7.43
CA ALA A 48 -0.38 -5.87 -7.30
C ALA A 48 0.56 -5.85 -6.09
N GLU A 49 1.30 -4.75 -5.93
CA GLU A 49 2.29 -4.53 -4.87
C GLU A 49 1.62 -4.23 -3.52
N HIS A 50 0.68 -3.28 -3.47
CA HIS A 50 0.13 -2.71 -2.23
C HIS A 50 -1.28 -3.20 -1.88
N TYR A 51 -1.77 -4.21 -2.61
CA TYR A 51 -3.05 -4.88 -2.45
C TYR A 51 -4.28 -4.05 -2.83
N LEU A 52 -4.42 -2.83 -2.29
CA LEU A 52 -5.60 -1.99 -2.48
C LEU A 52 -5.28 -0.49 -2.40
N LEU A 53 -6.13 0.30 -3.05
CA LEU A 53 -6.16 1.76 -2.89
C LEU A 53 -7.62 2.26 -2.90
N SER A 54 -7.87 3.38 -2.24
CA SER A 54 -9.17 4.06 -2.28
C SER A 54 -9.32 4.94 -3.54
N THR A 55 -10.57 5.30 -3.88
CA THR A 55 -10.83 6.31 -4.94
C THR A 55 -10.01 7.58 -4.72
N ALA A 56 -9.97 8.10 -3.49
CA ALA A 56 -9.27 9.33 -3.15
C ALA A 56 -7.76 9.19 -3.36
N GLN A 57 -7.16 8.08 -2.90
CA GLN A 57 -5.74 7.79 -3.09
C GLN A 57 -5.35 7.73 -4.56
N ILE A 58 -6.14 6.98 -5.35
CA ILE A 58 -5.91 6.85 -6.79
C ILE A 58 -6.04 8.20 -7.49
N ALA A 59 -7.06 8.99 -7.12
CA ALA A 59 -7.29 10.30 -7.69
C ALA A 59 -6.11 11.26 -7.43
N THR A 60 -5.69 11.36 -6.17
CA THR A 60 -4.56 12.21 -5.74
C THR A 60 -3.27 11.84 -6.47
N ALA A 61 -2.95 10.55 -6.55
CA ALA A 61 -1.68 10.12 -7.11
C ALA A 61 -1.62 10.16 -8.65
N LEU A 62 -2.69 9.76 -9.35
CA LEU A 62 -2.62 9.45 -10.78
C LEU A 62 -3.50 10.31 -11.68
N PHE A 63 -4.40 11.13 -11.13
CA PHE A 63 -5.39 11.84 -11.94
C PHE A 63 -5.36 13.36 -11.69
N PRO A 64 -5.78 14.17 -12.68
CA PRO A 64 -5.92 15.61 -12.51
C PRO A 64 -7.14 15.99 -11.65
N SER A 65 -8.13 15.09 -11.52
CA SER A 65 -9.31 15.31 -10.67
C SER A 65 -9.96 13.99 -10.28
N GLU A 66 -10.66 13.98 -9.13
CA GLU A 66 -11.43 12.81 -8.67
C GLU A 66 -12.50 12.39 -9.68
N ARG A 67 -13.17 13.34 -10.34
CA ARG A 67 -14.16 13.04 -11.39
C ARG A 67 -13.54 12.22 -12.52
N SER A 68 -12.37 12.62 -13.01
CA SER A 68 -11.68 11.88 -14.09
C SER A 68 -11.23 10.49 -13.62
N ALA A 69 -10.78 10.37 -12.38
CA ALA A 69 -10.42 9.09 -11.77
C ALA A 69 -11.62 8.14 -11.72
N ARG A 70 -12.76 8.61 -11.22
CA ARG A 70 -13.99 7.80 -11.09
C ARG A 70 -14.50 7.27 -12.44
N LEU A 71 -14.47 8.10 -13.47
CA LEU A 71 -14.85 7.68 -14.83
C LEU A 71 -13.91 6.60 -15.38
N ARG A 72 -12.58 6.77 -15.18
CA ARG A 72 -11.61 5.76 -15.62
C ARG A 72 -11.72 4.48 -14.81
N LEU A 73 -11.89 4.57 -13.49
CA LEU A 73 -12.06 3.43 -12.60
C LEU A 73 -13.34 2.63 -12.90
N ALA A 74 -14.45 3.30 -13.25
CA ALA A 74 -15.64 2.61 -13.75
C ALA A 74 -15.34 1.82 -15.04
N THR A 75 -14.57 2.42 -15.96
CA THR A 75 -14.14 1.73 -17.19
C THR A 75 -13.26 0.53 -16.88
N LEU A 76 -12.26 0.67 -16.00
CA LEU A 76 -11.37 -0.42 -15.60
C LEU A 76 -12.11 -1.55 -14.89
N HIS A 77 -13.13 -1.21 -14.09
CA HIS A 77 -14.00 -2.19 -13.46
C HIS A 77 -14.81 -2.99 -14.50
N HIS A 78 -15.39 -2.31 -15.51
CA HIS A 78 -16.08 -2.98 -16.61
C HIS A 78 -15.16 -3.84 -17.49
N LEU A 79 -13.88 -3.48 -17.57
CA LEU A 79 -12.84 -4.29 -18.24
C LEU A 79 -12.37 -5.48 -17.40
N GLU A 80 -12.86 -5.62 -16.16
CA GLU A 80 -12.36 -6.59 -15.17
C GLU A 80 -10.89 -6.38 -14.80
N ALA A 81 -10.32 -5.20 -15.07
CA ALA A 81 -8.96 -4.83 -14.68
C ALA A 81 -8.85 -4.65 -13.17
N VAL A 82 -9.92 -4.13 -12.55
CA VAL A 82 -10.02 -3.92 -11.10
C VAL A 82 -11.33 -4.44 -10.55
N HIS A 83 -11.29 -4.95 -9.32
CA HIS A 83 -12.49 -5.11 -8.49
C HIS A 83 -12.79 -3.81 -7.77
N ARG A 84 -14.06 -3.62 -7.41
CA ARG A 84 -14.55 -2.45 -6.68
C ARG A 84 -15.51 -2.88 -5.58
N PHE A 85 -15.28 -2.41 -4.36
CA PHE A 85 -16.18 -2.65 -3.22
C PHE A 85 -16.31 -1.38 -2.37
N GLY A 86 -17.43 -1.26 -1.64
CA GLY A 86 -17.68 -0.10 -0.79
C GLY A 86 -16.67 0.00 0.35
N ASP A 87 -16.17 1.20 0.61
CA ASP A 87 -15.30 1.47 1.74
C ASP A 87 -16.14 1.55 3.02
N VAL A 88 -16.00 0.52 3.85
CA VAL A 88 -16.68 0.42 5.16
C VAL A 88 -15.93 1.15 6.27
N THR A 89 -14.72 1.67 6.01
CA THR A 89 -13.87 2.27 7.06
C THR A 89 -14.12 3.75 7.28
N THR A 90 -14.48 4.48 6.23
CA THR A 90 -14.65 5.95 6.29
C THR A 90 -16.10 6.38 6.47
N GLY A 91 -17.07 5.51 6.19
CA GLY A 91 -18.50 5.86 6.19
C GLY A 91 -18.90 6.87 5.09
N THR A 92 -17.97 7.23 4.20
CA THR A 92 -18.15 8.28 3.17
C THR A 92 -18.75 7.76 1.86
N GLY A 93 -19.05 6.46 1.75
CA GLY A 93 -19.56 5.85 0.51
C GLY A 93 -18.54 5.78 -0.62
N GLY A 94 -17.25 5.98 -0.33
CA GLY A 94 -16.15 5.78 -1.26
C GLY A 94 -16.01 4.31 -1.69
N TYR A 95 -15.19 4.08 -2.72
CA TYR A 95 -14.87 2.73 -3.18
C TYR A 95 -13.39 2.42 -2.94
N LEU A 96 -13.13 1.14 -2.68
CA LEU A 96 -11.81 0.54 -2.64
C LEU A 96 -11.63 -0.33 -3.88
N TYR A 97 -10.40 -0.35 -4.38
CA TYR A 97 -10.03 -1.07 -5.58
C TYR A 97 -8.92 -2.07 -5.28
N THR A 98 -9.04 -3.25 -5.89
CA THR A 98 -8.02 -4.31 -5.88
C THR A 98 -7.86 -4.83 -7.32
N LEU A 99 -6.84 -5.63 -7.60
CA LEU A 99 -6.70 -6.25 -8.93
C LEU A 99 -7.92 -7.10 -9.28
N GLY A 100 -8.46 -6.88 -10.48
CA GLY A 100 -9.48 -7.74 -11.09
C GLY A 100 -8.87 -8.89 -11.90
N PRO A 101 -9.68 -9.77 -12.49
CA PRO A 101 -9.22 -10.90 -13.29
C PRO A 101 -8.26 -10.51 -14.42
N LEU A 102 -8.57 -9.45 -15.19
CA LEU A 102 -7.70 -8.95 -16.24
C LEU A 102 -6.41 -8.38 -15.66
N GLY A 103 -6.49 -7.65 -14.54
CA GLY A 103 -5.32 -7.10 -13.86
C GLY A 103 -4.38 -8.19 -13.34
N ALA A 104 -4.92 -9.30 -12.83
CA ALA A 104 -4.15 -10.45 -12.38
C ALA A 104 -3.46 -11.21 -13.55
N VAL A 105 -3.99 -11.12 -14.78
CA VAL A 105 -3.28 -11.61 -15.97
C VAL A 105 -2.06 -10.73 -16.29
N VAL A 106 -2.17 -9.42 -16.08
CA VAL A 106 -1.05 -8.47 -16.28
C VAL A 106 0.01 -8.64 -15.18
N HIS A 107 -0.42 -8.86 -13.94
CA HIS A 107 0.46 -9.02 -12.78
C HIS A 107 0.19 -10.35 -12.04
N PRO A 108 0.68 -11.48 -12.57
CA PRO A 108 0.41 -12.81 -12.02
C PRO A 108 1.12 -13.07 -10.68
N SER A 109 2.21 -12.35 -10.40
CA SER A 109 3.04 -12.51 -9.19
C SER A 109 2.61 -11.59 -8.04
N ALA A 110 1.35 -11.12 -8.02
CA ALA A 110 0.86 -10.21 -7.00
C ALA A 110 0.91 -10.84 -5.58
N TYR A 111 1.38 -10.08 -4.58
CA TYR A 111 1.72 -10.60 -3.25
C TYR A 111 0.53 -11.19 -2.46
N SER A 112 0.77 -12.10 -1.52
CA SER A 112 -0.25 -12.88 -0.79
C SER A 112 -1.05 -12.04 0.25
N ASP A 113 -1.84 -12.70 1.09
CA ASP A 113 -2.71 -12.03 2.09
C ASP A 113 -1.91 -11.15 3.07
N PRO A 114 -2.18 -9.82 3.16
CA PRO A 114 -1.48 -8.96 4.08
C PRO A 114 -1.70 -9.34 5.54
N ALA A 115 -2.81 -10.00 5.90
CA ALA A 115 -3.07 -10.43 7.27
C ALA A 115 -2.50 -11.82 7.60
N ARG A 116 -2.13 -12.60 6.58
CA ARG A 116 -1.61 -13.97 6.71
C ARG A 116 -0.53 -14.21 5.64
N PRO A 117 0.69 -13.70 5.83
CA PRO A 117 1.76 -13.83 4.83
C PRO A 117 2.07 -15.29 4.48
N ASP A 118 1.95 -16.20 5.45
CA ASP A 118 2.18 -17.64 5.28
C ASP A 118 0.97 -18.40 4.72
N ALA A 119 -0.17 -17.73 4.53
CA ALA A 119 -1.33 -18.38 3.93
C ALA A 119 -1.06 -18.70 2.46
N ARG A 120 -1.70 -19.77 1.98
CA ARG A 120 -1.68 -20.12 0.56
C ARG A 120 -2.07 -18.88 -0.28
N PRO A 121 -1.33 -18.57 -1.36
CA PRO A 121 -1.69 -17.48 -2.25
C PRO A 121 -3.15 -17.60 -2.71
N PRO A 122 -3.87 -16.48 -2.87
CA PRO A 122 -5.24 -16.52 -3.38
C PRO A 122 -5.25 -17.13 -4.78
N ARG A 123 -6.18 -18.05 -5.05
CA ARG A 123 -6.25 -18.75 -6.34
C ARG A 123 -6.88 -17.87 -7.41
N THR A 124 -7.64 -16.86 -7.00
CA THR A 124 -8.30 -15.91 -7.88
C THR A 124 -8.18 -14.48 -7.35
N SER A 125 -8.34 -13.51 -8.25
CA SER A 125 -8.46 -12.09 -7.88
C SER A 125 -9.63 -11.80 -6.92
N LEU A 126 -10.69 -12.62 -6.96
CA LEU A 126 -11.85 -12.43 -6.09
C LEU A 126 -11.53 -12.91 -4.67
N GLU A 127 -10.92 -14.09 -4.52
CA GLU A 127 -10.42 -14.58 -3.23
C GLU A 127 -9.42 -13.58 -2.61
N ARG A 128 -8.59 -12.94 -3.44
CA ARG A 128 -7.71 -11.84 -3.01
C ARG A 128 -8.53 -10.68 -2.43
N ALA A 129 -9.54 -10.19 -3.15
CA ALA A 129 -10.37 -9.09 -2.68
C ALA A 129 -11.14 -9.44 -1.39
N GLU A 130 -11.69 -10.65 -1.29
CA GLU A 130 -12.45 -11.10 -0.11
C GLU A 130 -11.62 -11.10 1.17
N ARG A 131 -10.34 -11.46 1.09
CA ARG A 131 -9.42 -11.45 2.25
C ARG A 131 -9.30 -10.08 2.90
N ILE A 132 -9.54 -8.99 2.16
CA ILE A 132 -9.40 -7.63 2.70
C ILE A 132 -10.71 -6.96 3.12
N ILE A 133 -11.84 -7.30 2.49
CA ILE A 133 -13.15 -6.66 2.74
C ILE A 133 -13.58 -6.76 4.22
N GLY A 134 -13.16 -7.80 4.95
CA GLY A 134 -13.40 -7.96 6.39
C GLY A 134 -12.16 -7.81 7.28
N SER A 135 -11.03 -7.37 6.73
CA SER A 135 -9.76 -7.38 7.46
C SER A 135 -9.65 -6.22 8.43
N ARG A 136 -9.20 -6.53 9.66
CA ARG A 136 -8.81 -5.50 10.64
C ARG A 136 -7.62 -4.66 10.18
N ARG A 137 -6.85 -5.14 9.20
CA ARG A 137 -5.72 -4.41 8.60
C ARG A 137 -6.13 -3.42 7.51
N LEU A 138 -7.41 -3.36 7.09
CA LEU A 138 -7.81 -2.50 5.98
C LEU A 138 -7.47 -1.02 6.23
N ARG A 139 -7.84 -0.47 7.39
CA ARG A 139 -7.51 0.91 7.76
C ARG A 139 -5.99 1.12 7.84
N HIS A 140 -5.26 0.13 8.33
CA HIS A 140 -3.80 0.16 8.43
C HIS A 140 -3.14 0.24 7.05
N LEU A 141 -3.52 -0.64 6.12
CA LEU A 141 -3.01 -0.64 4.75
C LEU A 141 -3.33 0.67 4.02
N LEU A 142 -4.55 1.20 4.19
CA LEU A 142 -4.90 2.51 3.64
C LEU A 142 -3.99 3.61 4.19
N GLY A 143 -3.74 3.62 5.51
CA GLY A 143 -2.86 4.60 6.15
C GLY A 143 -1.40 4.50 5.71
N VAL A 144 -0.87 3.28 5.57
CA VAL A 144 0.46 3.01 5.01
C VAL A 144 0.56 3.55 3.58
N ASN A 145 -0.38 3.15 2.72
CA ASN A 145 -0.39 3.56 1.32
C ASN A 145 -0.57 5.07 1.15
N GLN A 146 -1.25 5.74 2.09
CA GLN A 146 -1.44 7.19 2.04
C GLN A 146 -0.13 7.96 2.06
N LEU A 147 0.87 7.54 2.86
CA LEU A 147 2.18 8.20 2.89
C LEU A 147 2.82 8.25 1.50
N PHE A 148 2.86 7.11 0.82
CA PHE A 148 3.50 7.00 -0.48
C PHE A 148 2.67 7.65 -1.59
N VAL A 149 1.33 7.61 -1.48
CA VAL A 149 0.43 8.37 -2.35
C VAL A 149 0.71 9.87 -2.26
N ASP A 150 0.88 10.40 -1.04
CA ASP A 150 1.19 11.82 -0.82
C ASP A 150 2.57 12.17 -1.40
N LEU A 151 3.59 11.33 -1.17
CA LEU A 151 4.92 11.50 -1.78
C LEU A 151 4.87 11.47 -3.31
N HIS A 152 4.18 10.49 -3.90
CA HIS A 152 4.05 10.42 -5.36
C HIS A 152 3.28 11.64 -5.91
N ALA A 153 2.22 12.09 -5.24
CA ALA A 153 1.49 13.27 -5.64
C ALA A 153 2.37 14.53 -5.61
N HIS A 154 3.27 14.64 -4.63
CA HIS A 154 4.23 15.75 -4.52
C HIS A 154 5.17 15.85 -5.72
N THR A 155 5.63 14.72 -6.28
CA THR A 155 6.48 14.70 -7.49
C THR A 155 5.83 15.35 -8.71
N ARG A 156 4.50 15.43 -8.74
CA ARG A 156 3.75 16.07 -9.84
C ARG A 156 3.82 17.59 -9.80
N THR A 157 4.14 18.16 -8.63
CA THR A 157 4.20 19.60 -8.39
C THR A 157 5.62 20.10 -8.11
N ASP A 158 6.55 19.19 -7.82
CA ASP A 158 7.96 19.48 -7.60
C ASP A 158 8.84 18.61 -8.50
N PRO A 159 9.37 19.16 -9.61
CA PRO A 159 10.21 18.42 -10.56
C PRO A 159 11.53 17.91 -9.96
N GLY A 160 11.99 18.46 -8.84
CA GLY A 160 13.20 17.99 -8.16
C GLY A 160 12.97 16.82 -7.21
N ALA A 161 11.71 16.39 -7.06
CA ALA A 161 11.31 15.36 -6.12
C ALA A 161 10.89 14.08 -6.85
N GLU A 162 11.35 12.93 -6.35
CA GLU A 162 11.05 11.62 -6.92
C GLU A 162 10.85 10.55 -5.84
N LEU A 163 9.79 9.76 -5.99
CA LEU A 163 9.61 8.52 -5.23
C LEU A 163 10.23 7.36 -6.02
N VAL A 164 11.52 7.13 -5.80
CA VAL A 164 12.33 6.17 -6.55
C VAL A 164 11.95 4.72 -6.23
N ARG A 165 11.52 4.45 -5.00
CA ARG A 165 11.11 3.12 -4.56
C ARG A 165 9.91 3.19 -3.64
N TRP A 166 8.97 2.27 -3.85
CA TRP A 166 7.84 2.02 -2.96
C TRP A 166 7.58 0.52 -2.86
N TRP A 167 7.90 -0.06 -1.71
CA TRP A 167 7.69 -1.47 -1.40
C TRP A 167 6.65 -1.62 -0.32
N SER A 168 5.77 -2.61 -0.50
CA SER A 168 4.82 -3.07 0.51
C SER A 168 5.52 -3.73 1.70
N GLU A 169 4.77 -3.94 2.81
CA GLU A 169 5.20 -4.75 3.96
C GLU A 169 5.79 -6.10 3.51
N GLN A 170 5.11 -6.78 2.58
CA GLN A 170 5.49 -8.12 2.12
C GLN A 170 6.78 -8.10 1.31
N HIS A 171 6.91 -7.16 0.37
CA HIS A 171 8.13 -7.00 -0.41
C HIS A 171 9.29 -6.62 0.49
N ALA A 172 9.13 -5.61 1.34
CA ALA A 172 10.18 -5.16 2.24
C ALA A 172 10.61 -6.28 3.22
N THR A 173 9.65 -7.01 3.80
CA THR A 173 9.95 -8.18 4.64
C THR A 173 10.76 -9.24 3.89
N ALA A 174 10.41 -9.54 2.63
CA ALA A 174 11.15 -10.49 1.83
C ALA A 174 12.56 -9.99 1.49
N ALA A 175 12.69 -8.71 1.11
CA ALA A 175 13.96 -8.08 0.77
C ALA A 175 14.93 -8.02 1.97
N PHE A 176 14.41 -7.88 3.18
CA PHE A 176 15.20 -7.79 4.42
C PHE A 176 15.07 -9.03 5.31
N ALA A 177 14.74 -10.19 4.72
CA ALA A 177 14.51 -11.43 5.46
C ALA A 177 15.73 -11.91 6.27
N LEU A 178 16.96 -11.61 5.82
CA LEU A 178 18.18 -11.93 6.57
C LEU A 178 18.24 -11.24 7.95
N ALA A 179 17.64 -10.07 8.08
CA ALA A 179 17.55 -9.34 9.34
C ALA A 179 16.29 -9.68 10.15
N ASP A 180 15.33 -10.43 9.57
CA ASP A 180 14.02 -10.74 10.16
C ASP A 180 13.23 -9.49 10.59
N ILE A 181 13.33 -8.40 9.82
CA ILE A 181 12.51 -7.19 10.02
C ILE A 181 11.24 -7.25 9.18
N ARG A 182 10.19 -6.56 9.64
CA ARG A 182 8.88 -6.50 8.98
C ARG A 182 8.32 -5.07 9.00
N PRO A 183 8.95 -4.13 8.26
CA PRO A 183 8.42 -2.78 8.16
C PRO A 183 7.04 -2.80 7.48
N ASP A 184 6.16 -1.86 7.82
CA ASP A 184 4.87 -1.71 7.13
C ASP A 184 5.04 -1.27 5.67
N GLY A 185 6.18 -0.62 5.35
CA GLY A 185 6.59 -0.30 4.00
C GLY A 185 8.04 0.19 3.95
N HIS A 186 8.63 0.19 2.76
CA HIS A 186 9.98 0.70 2.52
C HIS A 186 9.96 1.65 1.33
N GLY A 187 10.68 2.76 1.43
CA GLY A 187 10.75 3.75 0.38
C GLY A 187 12.14 4.31 0.15
N ILE A 188 12.32 4.91 -1.02
CA ILE A 188 13.46 5.77 -1.34
C ILE A 188 12.89 7.04 -1.92
N TRP A 189 13.18 8.14 -1.24
CA TRP A 189 12.74 9.46 -1.59
C TRP A 189 13.93 10.30 -2.01
N HIS A 190 13.86 10.89 -3.21
CA HIS A 190 14.83 11.85 -3.68
C HIS A 190 14.20 13.24 -3.67
N ALA A 191 14.87 14.22 -3.07
CA ALA A 191 14.54 15.63 -3.20
C ALA A 191 15.75 16.49 -2.82
N SER A 192 15.87 17.67 -3.41
CA SER A 192 16.96 18.62 -3.12
C SER A 192 18.36 18.00 -3.28
N GLY A 193 18.54 17.11 -4.27
CA GLY A 193 19.80 16.42 -4.55
C GLY A 193 20.21 15.39 -3.50
N ARG A 194 19.26 14.91 -2.68
CA ARG A 194 19.51 13.92 -1.62
C ARG A 194 18.55 12.75 -1.76
N ALA A 195 19.09 11.53 -1.78
CA ALA A 195 18.32 10.30 -1.65
C ALA A 195 18.26 9.85 -0.18
N VAL A 196 17.06 9.62 0.32
CA VAL A 196 16.80 9.07 1.65
C VAL A 196 16.02 7.77 1.47
N GLY A 197 16.67 6.64 1.75
CA GLY A 197 15.95 5.40 2.03
C GLY A 197 15.27 5.49 3.39
N PHE A 198 14.11 4.88 3.59
CA PHE A 198 13.39 4.89 4.87
C PHE A 198 12.53 3.63 5.07
N PHE A 199 12.35 3.24 6.33
CA PHE A 199 11.37 2.25 6.75
C PHE A 199 10.14 2.94 7.35
N LEU A 200 8.95 2.44 7.08
CA LEU A 200 7.71 2.96 7.64
C LEU A 200 7.13 2.00 8.69
N GLU A 201 6.74 2.56 9.83
CA GLU A 201 5.87 1.93 10.83
C GLU A 201 4.67 2.85 11.04
N HIS A 202 3.48 2.41 10.62
CA HIS A 202 2.26 3.18 10.70
C HIS A 202 1.45 2.78 11.94
N ASP A 203 1.29 3.69 12.88
CA ASP A 203 0.53 3.44 14.11
C ASP A 203 -0.88 4.01 14.01
N ASN A 204 -1.90 3.17 14.19
CA ASN A 204 -3.29 3.59 14.32
C ASN A 204 -3.68 3.99 15.76
N GLY A 205 -2.71 4.10 16.67
CA GLY A 205 -2.89 4.39 18.09
C GLY A 205 -3.24 3.18 18.95
N THR A 206 -3.12 1.96 18.40
CA THR A 206 -3.55 0.72 19.08
C THR A 206 -2.39 -0.07 19.69
N GLU A 207 -1.15 0.17 19.25
CA GLU A 207 0.01 -0.56 19.75
C GLU A 207 0.48 0.02 21.10
N ASN A 208 0.89 -0.86 22.03
CA ASN A 208 1.54 -0.37 23.25
C ASN A 208 3.00 0.01 22.97
N LEU A 209 3.53 0.94 23.76
CA LEU A 209 4.89 1.46 23.59
C LEU A 209 5.98 0.38 23.61
N ARG A 210 5.81 -0.65 24.46
CA ARG A 210 6.72 -1.80 24.54
C ARG A 210 6.81 -2.55 23.20
N THR A 211 5.72 -2.65 22.47
CA THR A 211 5.69 -3.28 21.14
C THR A 211 6.49 -2.47 20.14
N VAL A 212 6.32 -1.14 20.15
CA VAL A 212 7.08 -0.24 19.28
C VAL A 212 8.58 -0.35 19.56
N LEU A 213 9.00 -0.27 20.82
CA LEU A 213 10.42 -0.42 21.19
C LEU A 213 11.00 -1.79 20.80
N ARG A 214 10.21 -2.86 20.94
CA ARG A 214 10.63 -4.19 20.48
C ARG A 214 10.82 -4.24 18.97
N LYS A 215 9.93 -3.61 18.18
CA LYS A 215 10.11 -3.50 16.72
C LYS A 215 11.40 -2.77 16.38
N LEU A 216 11.69 -1.64 17.04
CA LEU A 216 12.91 -0.87 16.79
C LEU A 216 14.19 -1.67 17.08
N ARG A 217 14.20 -2.49 18.14
CA ARG A 217 15.32 -3.40 18.42
C ARG A 217 15.54 -4.44 17.32
N ALA A 218 14.48 -4.88 16.62
CA ALA A 218 14.63 -5.84 15.52
C ALA A 218 15.49 -5.28 14.38
N TYR A 219 15.58 -3.95 14.22
CA TYR A 219 16.44 -3.32 13.22
C TYR A 219 17.94 -3.32 13.59
N GLU A 220 18.32 -3.62 14.84
CA GLU A 220 19.73 -3.68 15.25
C GLU A 220 20.54 -4.64 14.37
N ARG A 221 19.96 -5.82 14.10
CA ARG A 221 20.58 -6.83 13.23
C ARG A 221 20.81 -6.33 11.80
N LEU A 222 19.87 -5.56 11.24
CA LEU A 222 20.04 -5.02 9.89
C LEU A 222 21.21 -4.03 9.83
N ALA A 223 21.40 -3.22 10.87
CA ALA A 223 22.47 -2.21 10.92
C ALA A 223 23.89 -2.79 10.94
N GLU A 224 24.04 -4.10 11.18
CA GLU A 224 25.33 -4.81 11.16
C GLU A 224 25.85 -5.02 9.73
N PHE A 225 24.96 -5.18 8.74
CA PHE A 225 25.36 -5.62 7.39
C PHE A 225 24.60 -4.94 6.25
N GLY A 226 23.59 -4.14 6.56
CA GLY A 226 22.69 -3.50 5.60
C GLY A 226 22.65 -1.97 5.75
N PRO A 227 21.60 -1.33 5.20
CA PRO A 227 21.44 0.11 5.27
C PRO A 227 21.11 0.59 6.68
N ARG A 228 21.45 1.85 6.98
CA ARG A 228 21.00 2.57 8.17
C ARG A 228 20.02 3.67 7.77
N TYR A 229 18.80 3.23 7.48
CA TYR A 229 17.71 4.13 7.11
C TYR A 229 16.91 4.57 8.34
N PRO A 230 16.36 5.81 8.35
CA PRO A 230 15.45 6.24 9.38
C PRO A 230 14.20 5.36 9.39
N VAL A 231 13.79 4.97 10.60
CA VAL A 231 12.47 4.36 10.85
C VAL A 231 11.48 5.49 11.13
N LEU A 232 10.51 5.64 10.24
CA LEU A 232 9.45 6.64 10.31
C LEU A 232 8.27 6.07 11.09
N LEU A 233 8.04 6.58 12.31
CA LEU A 233 6.86 6.26 13.11
C LEU A 233 5.76 7.26 12.79
N ARG A 234 4.73 6.84 12.04
CA ARG A 234 3.62 7.72 11.65
C ARG A 234 2.42 7.52 12.56
N VAL A 235 2.04 8.55 13.32
CA VAL A 235 1.10 8.41 14.45
C VAL A 235 -0.13 9.32 14.34
N PRO A 236 -1.25 8.99 15.01
CA PRO A 236 -2.53 9.66 14.74
C PRO A 236 -2.66 11.04 15.42
N GLY A 237 -1.78 11.40 16.35
CA GLY A 237 -1.86 12.70 17.03
C GLY A 237 -0.73 12.98 18.02
N HIS A 238 -0.63 14.25 18.41
CA HIS A 238 0.46 14.80 19.22
C HIS A 238 0.68 14.10 20.55
N ARG A 239 -0.39 13.68 21.25
CA ARG A 239 -0.24 12.97 22.53
C ARG A 239 0.52 11.65 22.37
N ARG A 240 0.23 10.92 21.29
CA ARG A 240 0.91 9.66 20.99
C ARG A 240 2.36 9.91 20.57
N GLU A 241 2.58 10.96 19.78
CA GLU A 241 3.91 11.39 19.37
C GLU A 241 4.79 11.77 20.58
N ALA A 242 4.29 12.63 21.47
CA ALA A 242 5.01 13.04 22.68
C ALA A 242 5.39 11.84 23.55
N HIS A 243 4.46 10.92 23.80
CA HIS A 243 4.76 9.71 24.57
C HIS A 243 5.83 8.82 23.91
N LEU A 244 5.92 8.79 22.58
CA LEU A 244 6.97 8.04 21.88
C LEU A 244 8.31 8.75 22.00
N LEU A 245 8.34 10.07 21.82
CA LEU A 245 9.57 10.86 21.96
C LEU A 245 10.12 10.75 23.39
N ASP A 246 9.26 10.89 24.42
CA ASP A 246 9.64 10.73 25.83
C ASP A 246 10.24 9.34 26.10
N ALA A 247 9.66 8.30 25.49
CA ALA A 247 10.11 6.93 25.66
C ALA A 247 11.40 6.60 24.91
N LEU A 248 11.70 7.33 23.84
CA LEU A 248 12.91 7.18 23.04
C LEU A 248 14.03 8.11 23.52
N ALA A 249 13.74 9.07 24.38
CA ALA A 249 14.72 10.00 24.93
C ALA A 249 15.86 9.24 25.63
N GLY A 250 17.09 9.44 25.14
CA GLY A 250 18.28 8.78 25.67
C GLY A 250 18.38 7.28 25.37
N VAL A 251 17.46 6.70 24.61
CA VAL A 251 17.53 5.29 24.18
C VAL A 251 18.40 5.20 22.93
N PRO A 252 19.55 4.52 22.97
CA PRO A 252 20.35 4.29 21.78
C PRO A 252 19.56 3.40 20.80
N THR A 253 19.48 3.84 19.56
CA THR A 253 18.82 3.11 18.47
C THR A 253 19.82 2.92 17.34
N ALA A 254 19.83 1.72 16.74
CA ALA A 254 20.73 1.41 15.63
C ALA A 254 20.37 2.17 14.34
N MET A 255 19.09 2.50 14.19
CA MET A 255 18.55 3.31 13.11
C MET A 255 18.17 4.69 13.66
N PRO A 256 18.30 5.76 12.86
CA PRO A 256 17.62 7.02 13.18
C PRO A 256 16.12 6.76 13.33
N VAL A 257 15.46 7.38 14.31
CA VAL A 257 14.01 7.25 14.49
C VAL A 257 13.38 8.63 14.38
N ALA A 258 12.40 8.77 13.49
CA ALA A 258 11.66 10.00 13.31
C ALA A 258 10.17 9.77 13.51
N THR A 259 9.49 10.68 14.20
CA THR A 259 8.04 10.68 14.32
C THR A 259 7.41 11.71 13.39
N GLY A 260 6.23 11.40 12.89
CA GLY A 260 5.42 12.34 12.11
C GLY A 260 3.94 12.03 12.26
N LEU A 261 3.08 13.03 12.03
CA LEU A 261 1.64 12.86 12.20
C LEU A 261 0.99 12.38 10.91
N HIS A 262 -0.13 11.68 11.04
CA HIS A 262 -0.90 11.19 9.87
C HIS A 262 -1.33 12.31 8.93
N HIS A 263 -1.65 13.50 9.48
CA HIS A 263 -2.20 14.63 8.71
C HIS A 263 -1.14 15.58 8.14
N GLU A 264 0.12 15.48 8.59
CA GLU A 264 1.21 16.31 8.08
C GLU A 264 1.74 15.73 6.77
N HIS A 265 2.05 16.59 5.79
CA HIS A 265 2.52 16.12 4.49
C HIS A 265 3.91 15.47 4.60
N PRO A 266 4.12 14.22 4.13
CA PRO A 266 5.36 13.48 4.40
C PRO A 266 6.58 14.05 3.68
N ALA A 267 6.41 14.75 2.55
CA ALA A 267 7.53 15.45 1.93
C ALA A 267 7.90 16.76 2.66
N GLY A 268 6.98 17.35 3.43
CA GLY A 268 7.18 18.63 4.11
C GLY A 268 7.98 18.50 5.42
N PRO A 269 8.10 19.59 6.19
CA PRO A 269 8.75 19.58 7.50
C PRO A 269 7.84 18.90 8.55
N ALA A 270 7.65 17.59 8.41
CA ALA A 270 6.75 16.77 9.23
C ALA A 270 7.50 15.90 10.25
N TRP A 271 8.82 15.74 10.11
CA TRP A 271 9.55 14.70 10.81
C TRP A 271 10.34 15.25 11.98
N MET A 272 10.07 14.76 13.19
CA MET A 272 10.86 15.07 14.38
C MET A 272 11.77 13.90 14.72
N LEU A 273 13.08 14.12 14.78
CA LEU A 273 14.03 13.09 15.19
C LEU A 273 13.94 12.85 16.70
N ALA A 274 13.90 11.58 17.11
CA ALA A 274 13.87 11.22 18.53
C ALA A 274 15.16 11.62 19.27
N SER A 275 16.29 11.72 18.56
CA SER A 275 17.58 12.17 19.09
C SER A 275 17.71 13.70 19.21
N ASP A 276 16.85 14.45 18.52
CA ASP A 276 16.85 15.91 18.47
C ASP A 276 15.39 16.44 18.45
N PRO A 277 14.64 16.20 19.55
CA PRO A 277 13.25 16.61 19.64
C PRO A 277 13.19 18.14 19.77
N GLY A 278 12.61 18.82 18.77
CA GLY A 278 12.47 20.28 18.78
C GLY A 278 12.46 20.89 17.38
N ALA A 279 13.11 20.24 16.41
CA ALA A 279 13.09 20.66 15.01
C ALA A 279 12.28 19.67 14.17
N ARG A 280 11.33 20.20 13.40
CA ARG A 280 10.68 19.47 12.31
C ARG A 280 11.54 19.57 11.06
N ARG A 281 11.76 18.44 10.40
CA ARG A 281 12.64 18.28 9.24
C ARG A 281 11.86 17.77 8.04
N TRP A 282 12.34 18.13 6.86
CA TRP A 282 11.90 17.54 5.60
C TRP A 282 12.37 16.09 5.51
N LEU A 283 11.67 15.25 4.73
CA LEU A 283 12.05 13.84 4.61
C LEU A 283 13.47 13.66 4.07
N HIS A 284 13.87 14.47 3.08
CA HIS A 284 15.20 14.44 2.48
C HIS A 284 16.33 14.94 3.41
N GLU A 285 15.98 15.57 4.53
CA GLU A 285 16.96 16.05 5.52
C GLU A 285 17.30 14.99 6.57
N LEU A 286 16.52 13.91 6.67
CA LEU A 286 16.74 12.87 7.66
C LEU A 286 18.07 12.14 7.40
N PRO A 287 18.80 11.72 8.47
CA PRO A 287 20.00 10.91 8.31
C PRO A 287 19.64 9.59 7.63
N SER A 288 20.37 9.21 6.58
CA SER A 288 20.15 7.99 5.81
C SER A 288 21.49 7.51 5.27
N ASP A 289 21.74 6.21 5.34
CA ASP A 289 22.93 5.56 4.81
C ASP A 289 22.49 4.27 4.08
N HIS A 290 22.83 4.18 2.79
CA HIS A 290 22.49 3.04 1.93
C HIS A 290 23.22 1.74 2.30
N GLY A 291 24.17 1.82 3.23
CA GLY A 291 24.93 0.70 3.75
C GLY A 291 26.04 0.25 2.80
N PRO A 292 26.77 -0.80 3.18
CA PRO A 292 27.90 -1.31 2.40
C PRO A 292 27.44 -1.83 1.04
N ASP A 293 28.28 -1.64 0.03
CA ASP A 293 28.13 -2.27 -1.27
C ASP A 293 28.58 -3.73 -1.19
N ASN A 294 27.66 -4.58 -0.74
CA ASN A 294 27.88 -6.02 -0.61
C ASN A 294 26.62 -6.76 -1.05
N THR A 295 26.66 -7.35 -2.24
CA THR A 295 25.51 -8.07 -2.82
C THR A 295 25.09 -9.31 -2.03
N ALA A 296 25.97 -9.87 -1.18
CA ALA A 296 25.63 -11.03 -0.35
C ALA A 296 24.74 -10.67 0.84
N THR A 297 24.92 -9.47 1.42
CA THR A 297 24.21 -9.05 2.64
C THR A 297 23.29 -7.85 2.44
N ASN A 298 23.50 -7.08 1.37
CA ASN A 298 22.72 -5.91 0.95
C ASN A 298 22.39 -5.97 -0.56
N PRO A 299 21.78 -7.07 -1.06
CA PRO A 299 21.48 -7.26 -2.49
C PRO A 299 20.52 -6.20 -3.08
N HIS A 300 19.85 -5.46 -2.20
CA HIS A 300 18.83 -4.47 -2.52
C HIS A 300 19.28 -3.03 -2.27
N ARG A 301 20.60 -2.83 -2.12
CA ARG A 301 21.22 -1.53 -1.96
C ARG A 301 20.69 -0.58 -3.02
N TYR A 302 20.44 0.66 -2.60
CA TYR A 302 20.22 1.73 -3.55
C TYR A 302 21.56 2.31 -3.97
N THR A 303 21.74 2.46 -5.27
CA THR A 303 22.89 3.13 -5.85
C THR A 303 22.32 4.31 -6.61
N ASP A 304 22.85 5.49 -6.35
CA ASP A 304 22.45 6.68 -7.07
C ASP A 304 22.81 6.48 -8.56
N PRO A 305 21.91 6.79 -9.50
CA PRO A 305 22.23 6.72 -10.92
C PRO A 305 23.49 7.49 -11.33
N ASP A 306 23.84 8.54 -10.59
CA ASP A 306 25.02 9.37 -10.85
C ASP A 306 26.33 8.80 -10.24
N ASP A 307 26.25 7.75 -9.42
CA ASP A 307 27.40 7.08 -8.79
C ASP A 307 28.01 5.94 -9.64
N THR A 308 27.50 5.70 -10.86
CA THR A 308 27.97 4.64 -11.79
C THR A 308 28.76 5.14 -12.98
#